data_AF-A0AAD1IXQ3-F1
#
_entry.id   AF-A0AAD1IXQ3-F1
#
_cell.length_a   1.000
_cell.length_b   1.000
_cell.length_c   1.000
_cell.angle_alpha   90.00
_cell.angle_beta   90.00
_cell.angle_gamma   90.00
#
_symmetry.space_group_name_H-M   'P 1'
#
loop_
_entity.id
_entity.type
_entity.pdbx_description
1 polymer ?
#
loop_
_entity_poly.entity_id
_entity_poly.type
_entity_poly.pdbx_seq_one_letter_code
_entity_poly.pdbx_strand_id
1 'polypeptide(L)'
;MIDVGTVRVFRPDPSAAESPQQRGRAVFSIRSLPPTLSVVTAVGEIDATNGRDLGRYVECHTASATQLIVDLTGVTFFGSQGFSALHYMSVSCTRIDVDWVIVPGGEVRRLLRICDPQGELPLADSVDAACARLDRVTRRRQPFSWAG
;
A
#
# COMPACT_ATOMS: atom_id res chain seq x y z
N MET A 1 -26.10 -12.91 38.67
CA MET A 1 -24.80 -13.52 38.30
C MET A 1 -24.82 -13.63 36.78
N ILE A 2 -24.18 -12.69 36.08
CA ILE A 2 -24.27 -12.60 34.61
C ILE A 2 -23.05 -13.33 34.06
N ASP A 3 -23.30 -14.39 33.31
CA ASP A 3 -22.26 -15.17 32.62
C ASP A 3 -21.74 -14.34 31.44
N VAL A 4 -20.54 -13.78 31.61
CA VAL A 4 -19.82 -13.08 30.54
C VAL A 4 -19.17 -14.15 29.66
N GLY A 5 -19.92 -14.59 28.66
CA GLY A 5 -19.40 -15.47 27.61
C GLY A 5 -18.26 -14.78 26.86
N THR A 6 -17.07 -15.36 26.94
CA THR A 6 -15.89 -14.88 26.20
C THR A 6 -16.18 -14.97 24.70
N VAL A 7 -16.40 -13.81 24.05
CA VAL A 7 -16.52 -13.73 22.59
C VAL A 7 -15.20 -14.17 21.98
N ARG A 8 -15.22 -15.28 21.24
CA ARG A 8 -14.08 -15.67 20.41
C ARG A 8 -14.01 -14.71 19.25
N VAL A 9 -13.14 -13.71 19.38
CA VAL A 9 -12.70 -12.91 18.24
C VAL A 9 -12.02 -13.88 17.27
N PHE A 10 -12.73 -14.22 16.20
CA PHE A 10 -12.17 -14.99 15.10
C PHE A 10 -10.94 -14.22 14.61
N ARG A 11 -9.75 -14.75 14.88
CA ARG A 11 -8.53 -14.28 14.25
C ARG A 11 -8.47 -14.99 12.90
N PRO A 12 -8.80 -14.33 11.77
CA PRO A 12 -8.65 -14.95 10.47
C PRO A 12 -7.23 -15.46 10.32
N ASP A 13 -7.06 -16.57 9.60
CA ASP A 13 -5.75 -17.05 9.20
C ASP A 13 -5.02 -15.88 8.50
N PRO A 14 -3.81 -15.48 8.94
CA PRO A 14 -3.07 -14.42 8.25
C PRO A 14 -2.91 -14.71 6.75
N SER A 15 -2.88 -15.98 6.32
CA SER A 15 -2.83 -16.37 4.90
C SER A 15 -4.12 -16.05 4.13
N ALA A 16 -5.28 -16.05 4.79
CA ALA A 16 -6.56 -15.69 4.17
C ALA A 16 -6.64 -14.19 3.87
N ALA A 17 -6.00 -13.34 4.69
CA ALA A 17 -5.87 -11.91 4.43
C ALA A 17 -4.99 -11.60 3.21
N GLU A 18 -4.06 -12.50 2.86
CA GLU A 18 -3.16 -12.36 1.71
C GLU A 18 -3.73 -12.94 0.41
N SER A 19 -4.95 -13.50 0.43
CA SER A 19 -5.60 -14.03 -0.76
C SER A 19 -5.85 -12.92 -1.79
N PRO A 20 -5.46 -13.10 -3.07
CA PRO A 20 -5.72 -12.13 -4.11
C PRO A 20 -7.22 -11.82 -4.27
N GLN A 21 -7.55 -10.54 -4.41
CA GLN A 21 -8.91 -10.06 -4.57
C GLN A 21 -9.11 -9.48 -5.98
N GLN A 22 -9.99 -10.12 -6.75
CA GLN A 22 -10.43 -9.58 -8.05
C GLN A 22 -11.38 -8.39 -7.83
N ARG A 23 -11.12 -7.27 -8.51
CA ARG A 23 -11.99 -6.10 -8.57
C ARG A 23 -12.04 -5.56 -10.00
N GLY A 24 -13.18 -5.75 -10.67
CA GLY A 24 -13.29 -5.45 -12.09
C GLY A 24 -12.22 -6.22 -12.89
N ARG A 25 -11.43 -5.51 -13.69
CA ARG A 25 -10.33 -6.05 -14.50
C ARG A 25 -8.96 -5.99 -13.82
N ALA A 26 -8.93 -5.79 -12.51
CA ALA A 26 -7.70 -5.83 -11.72
C ALA A 26 -7.75 -6.92 -10.64
N VAL A 27 -6.57 -7.40 -10.30
CA VAL A 27 -6.32 -8.25 -9.13
C VAL A 27 -5.46 -7.46 -8.15
N PHE A 28 -5.89 -7.41 -6.89
CA PHE A 28 -5.11 -6.84 -5.80
C PHE A 28 -4.63 -7.96 -4.90
N SER A 29 -3.38 -7.89 -4.47
CA SER A 29 -2.80 -8.84 -3.53
C SER A 29 -1.92 -8.10 -2.54
N ILE A 30 -1.67 -8.73 -1.39
CA ILE A 30 -0.75 -8.22 -0.39
C ILE A 30 0.23 -9.31 0.00
N ARG A 31 1.47 -8.91 0.24
CA ARG A 31 2.48 -9.71 0.90
C ARG A 31 3.02 -8.96 2.10
N SER A 32 2.94 -9.58 3.28
CA SER A 32 3.55 -9.05 4.50
C SER A 32 4.99 -9.53 4.60
N LEU A 33 5.93 -8.59 4.72
CA LEU A 33 7.36 -8.84 4.87
C LEU A 33 7.80 -8.41 6.29
N PRO A 34 8.51 -9.29 7.03
CA PRO A 34 9.06 -8.90 8.32
C PRO A 34 10.08 -7.75 8.20
N PRO A 35 10.19 -6.86 9.21
CA PRO A 35 9.41 -6.85 10.45
C PRO A 35 8.02 -6.20 10.34
N THR A 36 7.80 -5.24 9.43
CA THR A 36 6.58 -4.41 9.39
C THR A 36 6.26 -3.81 8.00
N LEU A 37 6.80 -4.40 6.93
CA LEU A 37 6.61 -3.92 5.56
C LEU A 37 5.48 -4.67 4.87
N SER A 38 4.51 -3.94 4.33
CA SER A 38 3.48 -4.52 3.45
C SER A 38 3.74 -4.14 2.00
N VAL A 39 3.65 -5.12 1.09
CA VAL A 39 3.69 -4.88 -0.35
C VAL A 39 2.31 -5.18 -0.92
N VAL A 40 1.59 -4.13 -1.31
CA VAL A 40 0.34 -4.25 -2.05
C VAL A 40 0.65 -4.21 -3.53
N THR A 41 0.23 -5.24 -4.26
CA THR A 41 0.42 -5.35 -5.71
C THR A 41 -0.92 -5.26 -6.42
N ALA A 42 -1.00 -4.42 -7.44
CA ALA A 42 -2.15 -4.37 -8.35
C ALA A 42 -1.72 -4.75 -9.78
N VAL A 43 -2.46 -5.66 -10.40
CA VAL A 43 -2.23 -6.13 -11.78
C VAL A 43 -3.51 -6.00 -12.58
N GLY A 44 -3.40 -5.56 -13.84
CA GLY A 44 -4.53 -5.37 -14.75
C GLY A 44 -4.96 -3.91 -14.87
N GLU A 45 -6.26 -3.64 -14.99
CA GLU A 45 -6.78 -2.31 -15.31
C GLU A 45 -7.41 -1.63 -14.11
N ILE A 46 -6.96 -0.40 -13.81
CA ILE A 46 -7.55 0.45 -12.78
C ILE A 46 -8.32 1.57 -13.46
N ASP A 47 -9.63 1.60 -13.27
CA ASP A 47 -10.55 2.53 -13.91
C ASP A 47 -11.62 3.04 -12.94
N ALA A 48 -12.68 3.64 -13.47
CA ALA A 48 -13.74 4.22 -12.66
C ALA A 48 -14.55 3.19 -11.86
N THR A 49 -14.50 1.91 -12.23
CA THR A 49 -15.25 0.83 -11.61
C THR A 49 -14.56 0.27 -10.37
N ASN A 50 -13.22 0.31 -10.32
CA ASN A 50 -12.44 -0.33 -9.25
C ASN A 50 -11.41 0.59 -8.58
N GLY A 51 -11.19 1.82 -9.06
CA GLY A 51 -10.19 2.74 -8.48
C GLY A 51 -10.42 3.03 -7.00
N ARG A 52 -11.68 3.19 -6.58
CA ARG A 52 -12.02 3.34 -5.15
C ARG A 52 -11.68 2.09 -4.34
N ASP A 53 -11.86 0.91 -4.92
CA ASP A 53 -11.59 -0.35 -4.24
C ASP A 53 -10.11 -0.53 -3.96
N LEU A 54 -9.22 -0.03 -4.84
CA LEU A 54 -7.78 -0.06 -4.60
C LEU A 54 -7.40 0.74 -3.34
N GLY A 55 -7.91 1.97 -3.20
CA GLY A 55 -7.64 2.80 -2.02
C GLY A 55 -8.13 2.15 -0.72
N ARG A 56 -9.33 1.57 -0.74
CA ARG A 56 -9.88 0.81 0.39
C ARG A 56 -9.10 -0.47 0.68
N TYR A 57 -8.67 -1.17 -0.36
CA TYR A 57 -7.88 -2.38 -0.23
C TYR A 57 -6.57 -2.07 0.51
N VAL A 58 -5.85 -1.01 0.11
CA VAL A 58 -4.64 -0.57 0.81
C VAL A 58 -4.94 -0.25 2.27
N GLU A 59 -5.94 0.60 2.54
CA GLU A 59 -6.29 1.02 3.91
C GLU A 59 -6.61 -0.16 4.85
N CYS A 60 -7.38 -1.14 4.37
CA CYS A 60 -7.75 -2.32 5.16
C CYS A 60 -6.54 -3.18 5.54
N HIS A 61 -5.45 -3.14 4.78
CA HIS A 61 -4.29 -4.01 4.98
C HIS A 61 -3.05 -3.27 5.52
N THR A 62 -3.10 -1.94 5.67
CA THR A 62 -1.98 -1.14 6.19
C THR A 62 -2.12 -0.80 7.68
N ALA A 63 -3.22 -1.15 8.33
CA ALA A 63 -3.49 -0.74 9.72
C ALA A 63 -2.45 -1.23 10.74
N SER A 64 -1.72 -2.31 10.46
CA SER A 64 -0.65 -2.85 11.32
C SER A 64 0.76 -2.67 10.74
N ALA A 65 0.89 -2.12 9.54
CA ALA A 65 2.19 -1.90 8.89
C ALA A 65 2.78 -0.57 9.34
N THR A 66 4.11 -0.47 9.38
CA THR A 66 4.79 0.84 9.50
C THR A 66 5.29 1.33 8.14
N GLN A 67 5.37 0.43 7.17
CA GLN A 67 5.86 0.70 5.83
C GLN A 67 5.00 0.04 4.76
N LEU A 68 4.81 0.74 3.65
CA LEU A 68 3.99 0.29 2.53
C LEU A 68 4.72 0.48 1.19
N ILE A 69 4.74 -0.56 0.38
CA ILE A 69 5.03 -0.46 -1.05
C ILE A 69 3.76 -0.74 -1.83
N VAL A 70 3.42 0.16 -2.76
CA VAL A 70 2.33 -0.05 -3.72
C VAL A 70 2.96 -0.34 -5.08
N ASP A 71 3.04 -1.62 -5.43
CA ASP A 71 3.56 -2.09 -6.71
C ASP A 71 2.45 -2.06 -7.77
N LEU A 72 2.61 -1.14 -8.71
CA LEU A 72 1.71 -0.93 -9.85
C LEU A 72 2.42 -1.23 -11.18
N THR A 73 3.50 -2.00 -11.16
CA THR A 73 4.24 -2.38 -12.38
C THR A 73 3.41 -3.23 -13.32
N GLY A 74 2.53 -4.08 -12.77
CA GLY A 74 1.61 -4.94 -13.52
C GLY A 74 0.32 -4.25 -13.99
N VAL A 75 0.17 -2.93 -13.76
CA VAL A 75 -1.01 -2.18 -14.21
C VAL A 75 -0.90 -1.88 -15.71
N THR A 76 -1.88 -2.36 -16.47
CA THR A 76 -1.94 -2.25 -17.93
C THR A 76 -2.87 -1.15 -18.42
N PHE A 77 -3.65 -0.54 -17.52
CA PHE A 77 -4.42 0.68 -17.77
C PHE A 77 -4.64 1.43 -16.45
N PHE A 78 -4.46 2.76 -16.47
CA PHE A 78 -4.62 3.59 -15.28
C PHE A 78 -5.44 4.83 -15.61
N GLY A 79 -6.71 4.82 -15.22
CA GLY A 79 -7.62 5.95 -15.38
C GLY A 79 -7.50 6.98 -14.25
N SER A 80 -8.24 8.09 -14.37
CA SER A 80 -8.22 9.18 -13.39
C SER A 80 -8.58 8.76 -11.96
N GLN A 81 -9.47 7.78 -11.80
CA GLN A 81 -9.81 7.24 -10.49
C GLN A 81 -8.64 6.51 -9.81
N GLY A 82 -7.68 5.99 -10.58
CA GLY A 82 -6.42 5.48 -10.04
C GLY A 82 -5.60 6.58 -9.36
N PHE A 83 -5.52 7.77 -9.96
CA PHE A 83 -4.86 8.92 -9.34
C PHE A 83 -5.58 9.39 -8.07
N SER A 84 -6.92 9.45 -8.10
CA SER A 84 -7.70 9.73 -6.89
C SER A 84 -7.42 8.72 -5.78
N ALA A 85 -7.21 7.44 -6.11
CA ALA A 85 -6.83 6.41 -5.15
C ALA A 85 -5.43 6.66 -4.56
N LEU A 86 -4.44 7.06 -5.36
CA LEU A 86 -3.10 7.40 -4.87
C LEU A 86 -3.12 8.61 -3.93
N HIS A 87 -3.89 9.64 -4.27
CA HIS A 87 -4.05 10.80 -3.39
C HIS A 87 -4.75 10.42 -2.08
N TYR A 88 -5.78 9.57 -2.15
CA TYR A 88 -6.42 9.01 -0.95
C TYR A 88 -5.41 8.27 -0.06
N MET A 89 -4.58 7.39 -0.65
CA MET A 89 -3.54 6.67 0.08
C MET A 89 -2.53 7.62 0.71
N SER A 90 -2.12 8.68 0.03
CA SER A 90 -1.20 9.68 0.57
C SER A 90 -1.73 10.29 1.87
N VAL A 91 -3.01 10.71 1.85
CA VAL A 91 -3.69 11.26 3.03
C VAL A 91 -3.81 10.21 4.13
N SER A 92 -4.25 8.99 3.79
CA SER A 92 -4.44 7.91 4.75
C SER A 92 -3.12 7.50 5.41
N CYS A 93 -2.05 7.26 4.64
CA CYS A 93 -0.72 6.89 5.17
C CYS A 93 -0.16 7.98 6.08
N THR A 94 -0.32 9.25 5.71
CA THR A 94 0.09 10.38 6.57
C THR A 94 -0.65 10.38 7.90
N ARG A 95 -1.96 10.11 7.89
CA ARG A 95 -2.78 10.09 9.12
C ARG A 95 -2.39 8.99 10.10
N ILE A 96 -1.86 7.88 9.61
CA ILE A 96 -1.46 6.72 10.44
C ILE A 96 0.06 6.56 10.59
N ASP A 97 0.83 7.57 10.19
CA ASP A 97 2.31 7.59 10.22
C ASP A 97 2.97 6.36 9.54
N VAL A 98 2.46 6.00 8.35
CA VAL A 98 3.03 4.95 7.51
C VAL A 98 3.92 5.57 6.43
N ASP A 99 5.19 5.18 6.42
CA ASP A 99 6.09 5.51 5.31
C ASP A 99 5.72 4.68 4.09
N TRP A 100 5.46 5.33 2.95
CA TRP A 100 4.99 4.63 1.76
C TRP A 100 5.71 5.07 0.49
N VAL A 101 5.75 4.15 -0.49
CA VAL A 101 6.36 4.35 -1.80
C VAL A 101 5.55 3.63 -2.88
N ILE A 102 5.43 4.24 -4.06
CA ILE A 102 4.81 3.66 -5.25
C ILE A 102 5.90 3.18 -6.20
N VAL A 103 5.72 1.99 -6.77
CA VAL A 103 6.52 1.48 -7.89
C VAL A 103 5.64 1.49 -9.13
N PRO A 104 5.72 2.53 -9.99
CA PRO A 104 4.78 2.68 -11.08
C PRO A 104 5.24 1.97 -12.36
N GLY A 105 4.30 1.27 -13.02
CA GLY A 105 4.44 0.83 -14.41
C GLY A 105 4.30 1.96 -15.43
N GLY A 106 4.39 1.63 -16.72
CA GLY A 106 4.36 2.61 -17.82
C GLY A 106 3.10 3.48 -17.85
N GLU A 107 1.93 2.86 -17.73
CA GLU A 107 0.64 3.56 -17.78
C GLU A 107 0.45 4.51 -16.58
N VAL A 108 0.88 4.07 -15.40
CA VAL A 108 0.83 4.89 -14.19
C VAL A 108 1.77 6.09 -14.33
N ARG A 109 3.02 5.89 -14.76
CA ARG A 109 3.98 6.98 -15.01
C ARG A 109 3.45 7.99 -16.02
N ARG A 110 2.79 7.53 -17.08
CA ARG A 110 2.21 8.41 -18.09
C ARG A 110 1.15 9.34 -17.49
N LEU A 111 0.25 8.81 -16.68
CA LEU A 111 -0.79 9.62 -16.04
C LEU A 111 -0.20 10.56 -14.98
N LEU A 112 0.76 10.10 -14.17
CA LEU A 112 1.40 10.93 -13.14
C LEU A 112 2.12 12.16 -13.72
N ARG A 113 2.71 12.08 -14.92
CA ARG A 113 3.28 13.28 -15.58
C ARG A 113 2.25 14.39 -15.85
N ILE A 114 0.96 14.05 -15.90
CA ILE A 114 -0.13 14.99 -16.15
C ILE A 114 -0.75 15.43 -14.83
N CYS A 115 -1.04 14.48 -13.93
CA CYS A 115 -1.82 14.72 -12.72
C CYS A 115 -0.97 15.05 -11.48
N ASP A 116 0.31 14.72 -11.48
CA ASP A 116 1.29 15.04 -10.43
C ASP A 116 2.54 15.73 -11.03
N PRO A 117 2.39 16.90 -11.66
CA PRO A 117 3.50 17.57 -12.34
C PRO A 117 4.58 18.08 -11.38
N GLN A 118 4.26 18.23 -10.10
CA GLN A 118 5.21 18.67 -9.06
C GLN A 118 5.94 17.48 -8.40
N GLY A 119 5.49 16.25 -8.63
CA GLY A 119 6.13 15.04 -8.08
C GLY A 119 5.97 14.90 -6.58
N GLU A 120 4.78 15.21 -6.06
CA GLU A 120 4.48 15.12 -4.63
C GLU A 120 4.37 13.66 -4.17
N LEU A 121 4.00 12.73 -5.07
CA LEU A 121 3.87 11.32 -4.73
C LEU A 121 5.25 10.63 -4.60
N PRO A 122 5.45 9.76 -3.58
CA PRO A 122 6.74 9.11 -3.38
C PRO A 122 6.94 7.95 -4.36
N LEU A 123 7.75 8.16 -5.41
CA LEU A 123 8.03 7.14 -6.42
C LEU A 123 9.38 6.44 -6.20
N ALA A 124 9.45 5.17 -6.63
CA ALA A 124 10.70 4.42 -6.81
C ALA A 124 10.65 3.61 -8.11
N ASP A 125 11.81 3.28 -8.66
CA ASP A 125 11.90 2.60 -9.97
C ASP A 125 11.69 1.08 -9.90
N SER A 126 11.85 0.49 -8.72
CA SER A 126 11.62 -0.93 -8.48
C SER A 126 11.21 -1.17 -7.03
N VAL A 127 10.69 -2.36 -6.74
CA VAL A 127 10.39 -2.80 -5.36
C VAL A 127 11.67 -2.79 -4.52
N ASP A 128 12.80 -3.24 -5.07
CA ASP A 128 14.09 -3.21 -4.35
C ASP A 128 14.53 -1.77 -4.00
N ALA A 129 14.36 -0.82 -4.93
CA ALA A 129 14.66 0.58 -4.67
C ALA A 129 13.70 1.18 -3.63
N ALA A 130 12.43 0.78 -3.64
CA ALA A 130 11.44 1.18 -2.65
C ALA A 130 11.80 0.64 -1.25
N CYS A 131 12.15 -0.64 -1.14
CA CYS A 131 12.66 -1.25 0.10
C CYS A 131 13.89 -0.49 0.61
N ALA A 132 14.89 -0.26 -0.24
CA ALA A 132 16.11 0.46 0.16
C ALA A 132 15.83 1.90 0.61
N ARG A 133 14.84 2.57 0.02
CA ARG A 133 14.38 3.90 0.44
C ARG A 133 13.72 3.85 1.81
N LEU A 134 12.79 2.92 2.01
CA LEU A 134 12.05 2.74 3.26
C LEU A 134 12.98 2.35 4.42
N ASP A 135 13.95 1.48 4.19
CA ASP A 135 14.99 1.12 5.17
C ASP A 135 15.79 2.34 5.65
N ARG A 136 16.10 3.28 4.75
CA ARG A 136 16.81 4.51 5.12
C ARG A 136 15.95 5.40 6.01
N VAL A 137 14.63 5.43 5.80
CA VAL A 137 13.71 6.18 6.65
C VAL A 137 13.65 5.55 8.04
N THR A 138 13.49 4.23 8.13
CA THR A 138 13.51 3.51 9.41
C THR A 138 14.79 3.77 10.20
N ARG A 139 15.96 3.67 9.55
CA ARG A 139 17.26 3.94 10.20
C ARG A 139 17.40 5.38 10.70
N ARG A 140 16.77 6.36 10.04
CA ARG A 140 16.78 7.76 10.50
C ARG A 140 15.85 7.99 11.68
N ARG A 141 14.73 7.26 11.74
CA ARG A 141 13.75 7.35 12.83
C ARG A 141 14.22 6.62 14.10
N GLN A 142 15.07 5.60 13.98
CA GLN A 142 15.66 4.93 15.14
C GLN A 142 16.57 5.90 15.89
N PRO A 143 16.27 6.24 17.17
CA PRO A 143 17.20 6.98 18.00
C PRO A 143 18.48 6.17 18.11
N PHE A 144 19.64 6.83 17.98
CA PHE A 144 20.93 6.22 18.31
C PHE A 144 20.87 5.76 19.76
N SER A 145 20.60 4.48 20.01
CA SER A 145 20.72 3.91 21.34
C SER A 145 22.20 3.69 21.61
N TRP A 146 22.83 4.63 22.31
CA TRP A 146 24.07 4.33 23.02
C TRP A 146 23.73 3.28 24.09
N ALA A 147 24.11 2.03 23.85
CA ALA A 147 24.36 1.12 24.95
C ALA A 147 25.69 1.55 25.58
N GLY A 148 25.65 1.89 26.86
CA GLY A 148 26.79 2.41 27.63
C GLY A 148 27.90 1.39 27.87
#